data_AF-A0A5Q2VB41-F1
#
_entry.id   AF-A0A5Q2VB41-F1
#
_cell.length_a   1.000
_cell.length_b   1.000
_cell.length_c   1.000
_cell.angle_alpha   90.00
_cell.angle_beta   90.00
_cell.angle_gamma   90.00
#
_symmetry.space_group_name_H-M   'P 1'
#
loop_
_entity.id
_entity.type
_entity.pdbx_description
1 polymer ?
#
loop_
_entity_poly.entity_id
_entity_poly.type
_entity_poly.pdbx_seq_one_letter_code
_entity_poly.pdbx_strand_id
1 'polypeptide(L)'
;MCVTTNTYLSGIGFESSGLAAAHAIHNGLTQLEDCHHFYHGEKVTFGTLTQLVLQNSSEAQINEVLDFCVSIGLPVTFEELGIKHNVKEKMRVVAEKSCSPGETIFNMPFTVDADSVYSALLIANQLGRRKLGLAQDSEFL
;
A
#
# COMPACT_ATOMS: atom_id res chain seq x y z
N MET A 1 -26.24 20.62 -9.93
CA MET A 1 -26.36 19.20 -10.29
C MET A 1 -24.98 18.70 -10.72
N CYS A 2 -24.08 18.54 -9.75
CA CYS A 2 -22.69 18.12 -9.95
C CYS A 2 -22.26 17.36 -8.68
N VAL A 3 -21.43 16.34 -8.81
CA VAL A 3 -20.92 15.41 -7.77
C VAL A 3 -21.85 14.23 -7.43
N THR A 4 -22.03 13.29 -8.37
CA THR A 4 -22.40 11.89 -8.04
C THR A 4 -21.69 10.82 -8.89
N THR A 5 -20.87 11.19 -9.88
CA THR A 5 -20.20 10.19 -10.74
C THR A 5 -18.82 9.76 -10.24
N ASN A 6 -18.08 10.59 -9.48
CA ASN A 6 -16.76 10.22 -8.94
C ASN A 6 -16.82 9.28 -7.72
N THR A 7 -18.00 9.05 -7.14
CA THR A 7 -18.16 8.17 -5.98
C THR A 7 -18.65 6.78 -6.39
N TYR A 8 -19.37 6.64 -7.51
CA TYR A 8 -20.12 5.42 -7.79
C TYR A 8 -19.32 4.35 -8.55
N LEU A 9 -18.39 4.71 -9.44
CA LEU A 9 -17.66 3.72 -10.27
C LEU A 9 -16.24 3.39 -9.81
N SER A 10 -15.59 4.27 -9.05
CA SER A 10 -14.23 4.01 -8.53
C SER A 10 -14.21 3.19 -7.23
N GLY A 11 -15.36 3.10 -6.53
CA GLY A 11 -15.47 2.44 -5.22
C GLY A 11 -15.89 0.97 -5.25
N ILE A 12 -16.85 0.56 -6.10
CA ILE A 12 -17.57 -0.70 -5.89
C ILE A 12 -16.71 -1.97 -6.09
N GLY A 13 -15.76 -1.96 -7.04
CA GLY A 13 -14.84 -3.09 -7.24
C GLY A 13 -13.64 -3.08 -6.29
N PHE A 14 -13.23 -1.89 -5.86
CA PHE A 14 -12.04 -1.68 -5.02
C PHE A 14 -12.36 -1.84 -3.54
N GLU A 15 -13.50 -1.35 -3.05
CA GLU A 15 -13.90 -1.48 -1.65
C GLU A 15 -14.16 -2.93 -1.27
N SER A 16 -14.96 -3.68 -2.04
CA SER A 16 -15.48 -4.96 -1.54
C SER A 16 -14.45 -6.11 -1.43
N SER A 17 -13.35 -6.07 -2.18
CA SER A 17 -12.26 -7.07 -2.11
C SER A 17 -10.91 -6.45 -1.73
N GLY A 18 -10.74 -5.13 -1.92
CA GLY A 18 -9.53 -4.36 -1.61
C GLY A 18 -9.47 -3.83 -0.17
N LEU A 19 -10.58 -3.80 0.58
CA LEU A 19 -10.56 -3.33 1.97
C LEU A 19 -9.92 -4.32 2.95
N ALA A 20 -9.69 -5.58 2.59
CA ALA A 20 -9.21 -6.59 3.53
C ALA A 20 -7.73 -6.44 3.87
N ALA A 21 -6.83 -6.56 2.88
CA ALA A 21 -5.39 -6.43 3.13
C ALA A 21 -4.95 -4.96 3.16
N ALA A 22 -5.52 -4.09 2.32
CA ALA A 22 -5.17 -2.67 2.31
C ALA A 22 -5.49 -1.98 3.64
N HIS A 23 -6.60 -2.31 4.32
CA HIS A 23 -6.86 -1.76 5.66
C HIS A 23 -5.97 -2.36 6.74
N ALA A 24 -5.66 -3.64 6.70
CA ALA A 24 -4.72 -4.24 7.66
C ALA A 24 -3.35 -3.54 7.56
N ILE A 25 -2.87 -3.29 6.33
CA ILE A 25 -1.63 -2.57 6.07
C ILE A 25 -1.73 -1.10 6.49
N HIS A 26 -2.84 -0.43 6.17
CA HIS A 26 -3.12 0.92 6.66
C HIS A 26 -3.04 0.98 8.19
N ASN A 27 -3.67 0.04 8.90
CA ASN A 27 -3.66 -0.03 10.36
C ASN A 27 -2.24 -0.20 10.89
N GLY A 28 -1.43 -1.06 10.27
CA GLY A 28 -0.01 -1.17 10.56
C GLY A 28 0.74 0.16 10.36
N LEU A 29 0.50 0.85 9.24
CA LEU A 29 1.13 2.15 8.95
C LEU A 29 0.72 3.25 9.93
N THR A 30 -0.51 3.22 10.48
CA THR A 30 -0.93 4.18 11.51
C THR A 30 -0.18 4.04 12.84
N GLN A 31 0.51 2.92 13.07
CA GLN A 31 1.35 2.74 14.26
C GLN A 31 2.67 3.52 14.15
N LEU A 32 3.09 3.91 12.94
CA LEU A 32 4.28 4.71 12.74
C LEU A 32 3.97 6.18 13.03
N GLU A 33 4.63 6.74 14.05
CA GLU A 33 4.51 8.16 14.40
C GLU A 33 4.86 9.06 13.21
N ASP A 34 5.81 8.64 12.35
CA ASP A 34 6.21 9.37 11.14
C ASP A 34 5.05 9.55 10.16
N CYS A 35 4.08 8.64 10.17
CA CYS A 35 2.95 8.64 9.26
C CYS A 35 1.75 9.41 9.83
N HIS A 36 1.76 9.89 11.08
CA HIS A 36 0.58 10.53 11.71
C HIS A 36 0.14 11.83 11.02
N HIS A 37 1.05 12.50 10.33
CA HIS A 37 0.80 13.76 9.63
C HIS A 37 0.17 13.57 8.23
N PHE A 38 0.14 12.35 7.70
CA PHE A 38 -0.44 12.04 6.40
C PHE A 38 -1.93 11.71 6.51
N TYR A 39 -2.68 12.11 5.48
CA TYR A 39 -4.12 11.89 5.40
C TYR A 39 -4.45 10.40 5.27
N HIS A 40 -5.63 10.01 5.77
CA HIS A 40 -6.10 8.62 5.72
C HIS A 40 -6.06 8.04 4.30
N GLY A 41 -6.48 8.82 3.30
CA GLY A 41 -6.48 8.41 1.90
C GLY A 41 -5.09 8.06 1.36
N GLU A 42 -4.05 8.81 1.75
CA GLU A 42 -2.67 8.59 1.30
C GLU A 42 -2.11 7.24 1.78
N LYS A 43 -2.41 6.88 3.03
CA LYS A 43 -2.01 5.59 3.62
C LYS A 43 -2.77 4.43 2.99
N VAL A 44 -4.07 4.62 2.73
CA VAL A 44 -4.91 3.60 2.07
C VAL A 44 -4.43 3.35 0.64
N THR A 45 -4.01 4.39 -0.09
CA THR A 45 -3.44 4.25 -1.44
C THR A 45 -2.19 3.36 -1.44
N PHE A 46 -1.28 3.54 -0.49
CA PHE A 46 -0.10 2.68 -0.43
C PHE A 46 -0.44 1.23 -0.02
N GLY A 47 -1.38 1.06 0.92
CA GLY A 47 -1.91 -0.27 1.28
C GLY A 47 -2.55 -0.98 0.09
N THR A 48 -3.22 -0.23 -0.79
CA THR A 48 -3.83 -0.71 -2.02
C THR A 48 -2.79 -1.27 -2.99
N LEU A 49 -1.72 -0.51 -3.26
CA LEU A 49 -0.63 -0.94 -4.12
C LEU A 49 0.03 -2.21 -3.58
N THR A 50 0.26 -2.25 -2.27
CA THR A 50 0.82 -3.42 -1.58
C THR A 50 -0.08 -4.64 -1.71
N GLN A 51 -1.40 -4.47 -1.59
CA GLN A 51 -2.36 -5.57 -1.80
C GLN A 51 -2.32 -6.09 -3.24
N LEU A 52 -2.22 -5.23 -4.25
CA LEU A 52 -2.14 -5.66 -5.65
C LEU A 52 -0.89 -6.51 -5.90
N VAL A 53 0.24 -6.11 -5.32
CA VAL A 53 1.49 -6.88 -5.32
C VAL A 53 1.30 -8.23 -4.62
N LEU A 54 0.69 -8.23 -3.43
CA LEU A 54 0.43 -9.44 -2.65
C LEU A 54 -0.49 -10.42 -3.37
N GLN A 55 -1.47 -9.91 -4.12
CA GLN A 55 -2.37 -10.71 -4.97
C GLN A 55 -1.69 -11.20 -6.25
N ASN A 56 -0.43 -10.84 -6.49
CA ASN A 56 0.28 -11.10 -7.74
C ASN A 56 -0.51 -10.62 -8.97
N SER A 57 -1.09 -9.41 -8.86
CA SER A 57 -1.85 -8.78 -9.94
C SER A 57 -0.94 -8.51 -11.15
N SER A 58 -1.54 -8.41 -12.34
CA SER A 58 -0.76 -8.16 -13.56
C SER A 58 0.00 -6.82 -13.48
N GLU A 59 1.19 -6.76 -14.07
CA GLU A 59 1.97 -5.52 -14.13
C GLU A 59 1.18 -4.38 -14.78
N ALA A 60 0.30 -4.68 -15.74
CA ALA A 60 -0.56 -3.69 -16.38
C ALA A 60 -1.52 -3.03 -15.36
N GLN A 61 -2.17 -3.82 -14.51
CA GLN A 61 -3.06 -3.29 -13.46
C GLN A 61 -2.30 -2.50 -12.40
N ILE A 62 -1.14 -2.99 -11.97
CA ILE A 62 -0.33 -2.28 -10.98
C ILE A 62 0.13 -0.93 -11.55
N ASN A 63 0.58 -0.91 -12.81
CA ASN A 63 0.95 0.33 -13.49
C ASN A 63 -0.25 1.27 -13.66
N GLU A 64 -1.43 0.79 -14.03
CA GLU A 64 -2.63 1.63 -14.15
C GLU A 64 -2.94 2.37 -12.83
N VAL A 65 -2.87 1.64 -11.71
CA VAL A 65 -3.10 2.23 -10.37
C VAL A 65 -1.97 3.17 -9.98
N LEU A 66 -0.71 2.82 -10.23
CA LEU A 66 0.43 3.72 -9.99
C LEU A 66 0.32 5.01 -10.81
N ASP A 67 -0.04 4.91 -12.09
CA ASP A 67 -0.20 6.05 -13.00
C ASP A 67 -1.31 6.97 -12.51
N PHE A 68 -2.44 6.38 -12.08
CA PHE A 68 -3.51 7.11 -11.46
C PHE A 68 -3.03 7.85 -10.21
N CYS A 69 -2.39 7.15 -9.27
CA CYS A 69 -1.89 7.73 -8.02
C CYS A 69 -0.92 8.89 -8.26
N VAL A 70 0.06 8.71 -9.15
CA VAL A 70 1.03 9.76 -9.53
C VAL A 70 0.32 10.93 -10.21
N SER A 71 -0.68 10.69 -11.07
CA SER A 71 -1.40 11.75 -11.78
C SER A 71 -2.17 12.71 -10.86
N ILE A 72 -2.64 12.22 -9.70
CA ILE A 72 -3.35 13.00 -8.69
C ILE A 72 -2.49 13.37 -7.48
N GLY A 73 -1.18 13.07 -7.52
CA GLY A 73 -0.22 13.44 -6.49
C GLY A 73 -0.32 12.64 -5.19
N LEU A 74 -0.82 11.40 -5.25
CA LEU A 74 -0.83 10.50 -4.11
C LEU A 74 0.54 9.82 -3.94
N PRO A 75 0.96 9.54 -2.69
CA PRO A 75 2.25 8.93 -2.42
C PRO A 75 2.27 7.46 -2.87
N VAL A 76 3.32 7.10 -3.59
CA VAL A 76 3.56 5.74 -4.09
C VAL A 76 4.86 5.13 -3.55
N THR A 77 5.61 5.87 -2.72
CA THR A 77 6.87 5.45 -2.11
C THR A 77 6.93 5.73 -0.61
N PHE A 78 7.85 5.06 0.09
CA PHE A 78 8.13 5.30 1.51
C PHE A 78 8.62 6.72 1.78
N GLU A 79 9.42 7.29 0.87
CA GLU A 79 9.96 8.64 1.00
C GLU A 79 8.85 9.69 0.97
N GLU A 80 7.84 9.49 0.10
CA GLU A 80 6.66 10.35 0.02
C GLU A 80 5.74 10.18 1.25
N LEU A 81 5.71 8.98 1.85
CA LEU A 81 5.04 8.71 3.13
C LEU A 81 5.84 9.18 4.37
N GLY A 82 6.96 9.87 4.17
CA GLY A 82 7.80 10.39 5.26
C GLY A 82 8.63 9.33 5.98
N ILE A 83 8.59 8.07 5.54
CA ILE A 83 9.34 6.95 6.13
C ILE A 83 10.76 6.94 5.55
N LYS A 84 11.63 7.78 6.10
CA LYS A 84 13.02 7.94 5.62
C LYS A 84 14.07 7.18 6.43
N HIS A 85 13.74 6.79 7.67
CA HIS A 85 14.66 6.16 8.61
C HIS A 85 14.07 4.87 9.18
N ASN A 86 14.92 3.88 9.43
CA ASN A 86 14.58 2.56 9.97
C ASN A 86 13.47 1.85 9.17
N VAL A 87 13.48 2.00 7.84
CA VAL A 87 12.43 1.48 6.95
C VAL A 87 12.24 -0.02 7.16
N LYS A 88 13.31 -0.81 7.17
CA LYS A 88 13.26 -2.28 7.36
C LYS A 88 12.58 -2.68 8.68
N GLU A 89 12.98 -2.07 9.78
CA GLU A 89 12.43 -2.37 11.11
C GLU A 89 10.96 -1.94 11.22
N LYS A 90 10.66 -0.71 10.74
CA LYS A 90 9.29 -0.18 10.70
C LYS A 90 8.36 -1.03 9.83
N MET A 91 8.81 -1.43 8.64
CA MET A 91 8.02 -2.28 7.75
C MET A 91 7.77 -3.66 8.34
N ARG A 92 8.73 -4.19 9.11
CA ARG A 92 8.55 -5.46 9.83
C ARG A 92 7.48 -5.34 10.91
N VAL A 93 7.50 -4.26 11.69
CA VAL A 93 6.44 -3.95 12.67
C VAL A 93 5.08 -3.80 11.99
N VAL A 94 5.01 -3.07 10.87
CA VAL A 94 3.78 -2.91 10.08
C VAL A 94 3.25 -4.26 9.61
N ALA A 95 4.12 -5.12 9.10
CA ALA A 95 3.74 -6.45 8.61
C ALA A 95 3.23 -7.36 9.73
N GLU A 96 3.93 -7.43 10.87
CA GLU A 96 3.49 -8.21 12.03
C GLU A 96 2.15 -7.71 12.59
N LYS A 97 1.94 -6.39 12.59
CA LYS A 97 0.66 -5.79 12.99
C LYS A 97 -0.46 -6.10 12.00
N SER A 98 -0.18 -6.01 10.71
CA SER A 98 -1.15 -6.34 9.66
C SER A 98 -1.60 -7.80 9.72
N CYS A 99 -0.74 -8.69 10.22
CA CYS A 99 -1.02 -10.11 10.45
C CYS A 99 -1.43 -10.45 11.89
N SER A 100 -1.78 -9.46 12.72
CA SER A 100 -2.19 -9.71 14.09
C SER A 100 -3.55 -10.43 14.16
N PRO A 101 -3.77 -11.34 15.14
CA PRO A 101 -5.01 -12.10 15.25
C PRO A 101 -6.23 -11.17 15.31
N GLY A 102 -7.16 -11.31 14.36
CA GLY A 102 -8.38 -10.49 14.26
C GLY A 102 -8.33 -9.38 13.19
N GLU A 103 -7.21 -9.20 12.50
CA GLU A 103 -7.13 -8.28 11.36
C GLU A 103 -7.86 -8.79 10.11
N THR A 104 -8.23 -7.86 9.23
CA THR A 104 -8.98 -8.17 8.01
C THR A 104 -8.16 -8.94 6.97
N ILE A 105 -6.84 -9.09 7.15
CA ILE A 105 -5.96 -9.80 6.23
C ILE A 105 -6.32 -11.28 6.09
N PHE A 106 -6.93 -11.89 7.12
CA PHE A 106 -7.38 -13.29 7.11
C PHE A 106 -8.64 -13.50 6.26
N ASN A 107 -9.31 -12.43 5.81
CA ASN A 107 -10.43 -12.53 4.88
C ASN A 107 -9.98 -12.72 3.42
N MET A 108 -8.66 -12.72 3.17
CA MET A 108 -8.10 -12.99 1.85
C MET A 108 -8.31 -14.47 1.48
N PRO A 109 -8.55 -14.78 0.19
CA PRO A 109 -8.78 -16.15 -0.28
C PRO A 109 -7.53 -17.04 -0.24
N PHE A 110 -6.41 -16.53 0.29
CA PHE A 110 -5.12 -17.21 0.41
C PHE A 110 -4.46 -16.87 1.75
N THR A 111 -3.56 -17.75 2.21
CA THR A 111 -2.80 -17.53 3.44
C THR A 111 -1.81 -16.39 3.24
N VAL A 112 -1.88 -15.38 4.11
CA VAL A 112 -0.95 -14.26 4.14
C VAL A 112 -0.14 -14.33 5.44
N ASP A 113 1.18 -14.35 5.32
CA ASP A 113 2.11 -14.22 6.45
C ASP A 113 2.75 -12.84 6.50
N ALA A 114 3.37 -12.51 7.65
CA ALA A 114 4.03 -11.23 7.84
C ALA A 114 5.20 -11.04 6.86
N ASP A 115 5.92 -12.11 6.51
CA ASP A 115 7.02 -12.04 5.55
C ASP A 115 6.56 -11.72 4.12
N SER A 116 5.38 -12.20 3.70
CA SER A 116 4.74 -11.86 2.42
C SER A 116 4.29 -10.41 2.40
N VAL A 117 3.69 -9.92 3.49
CA VAL A 117 3.31 -8.50 3.61
C VAL A 117 4.55 -7.62 3.56
N TYR A 118 5.59 -7.97 4.32
CA TYR A 118 6.87 -7.26 4.31
C TYR A 118 7.48 -7.21 2.91
N SER A 119 7.53 -8.34 2.22
CA SER A 119 8.05 -8.41 0.84
C SER A 119 7.20 -7.59 -0.13
N ALA A 120 5.88 -7.65 0.00
CA ALA A 120 4.96 -6.87 -0.82
C ALA A 120 5.13 -5.35 -0.60
N LEU A 121 5.35 -4.90 0.64
CA LEU A 121 5.62 -3.49 0.97
C LEU A 121 6.87 -2.99 0.24
N LEU A 122 7.95 -3.78 0.27
CA LEU A 122 9.21 -3.44 -0.39
C LEU A 122 9.05 -3.39 -1.92
N ILE A 123 8.37 -4.38 -2.50
CA ILE A 123 8.11 -4.43 -3.95
C ILE A 123 7.23 -3.25 -4.37
N ALA A 124 6.17 -2.93 -3.60
CA ALA A 124 5.31 -1.78 -3.89
C ALA A 124 6.11 -0.46 -3.92
N ASN A 125 6.97 -0.24 -2.92
CA ASN A 125 7.89 0.90 -2.90
C ASN A 125 8.83 0.90 -4.13
N GLN A 126 9.41 -0.24 -4.47
CA GLN A 126 10.30 -0.37 -5.63
C GLN A 126 9.60 -0.03 -6.95
N LEU A 127 8.34 -0.46 -7.11
CA LEU A 127 7.52 -0.14 -8.27
C LEU A 127 7.18 1.34 -8.34
N GLY A 128 6.82 1.95 -7.20
CA GLY A 128 6.62 3.40 -7.09
C GLY A 128 7.88 4.20 -7.47
N ARG A 129 9.05 3.82 -6.93
CA ARG A 129 10.33 4.44 -7.28
C ARG A 129 10.64 4.34 -8.77
N ARG A 130 10.45 3.14 -9.35
CA ARG A 130 10.65 2.90 -10.79
C ARG A 130 9.73 3.79 -11.62
N LYS A 131 8.47 3.99 -11.18
CA LYS A 131 7.51 4.87 -11.87
C LYS A 131 7.94 6.34 -11.81
N LEU A 132 8.48 6.79 -10.68
CA LEU A 132 8.99 8.14 -10.48
C LEU A 132 10.39 8.36 -11.10
N GLY A 133 11.01 7.32 -11.65
CA GLY A 133 12.38 7.39 -12.18
C GLY A 133 13.46 7.56 -11.11
N LEU A 134 13.14 7.24 -9.85
CA LEU A 134 14.08 7.29 -8.73
C LEU A 134 15.01 6.06 -8.76
N ALA A 135 16.27 6.24 -8.35
CA ALA A 135 17.25 5.16 -8.28
C ALA A 135 16.76 4.03 -7.36
N GLN A 136 17.06 2.77 -7.72
CA GLN A 136 16.76 1.63 -6.85
C GLN A 136 17.54 1.77 -5.53
N ASP A 137 16.88 1.51 -4.39
CA ASP A 137 17.55 1.53 -3.10
C ASP A 137 18.61 0.42 -3.11
N SER A 138 19.89 0.80 -3.26
CA SER A 138 21.05 -0.10 -3.27
C SER A 138 21.32 -0.76 -1.91
N GLU A 139 20.42 -0.59 -0.94
CA GLU A 139 20.47 -1.16 0.40
C GLU A 139 19.84 -2.57 0.50
N PHE A 140 19.42 -3.14 -0.63
CA PHE A 140 18.80 -4.46 -0.77
C PHE A 140 19.52 -5.41 -1.76
N LEU A 141 20.74 -5.06 -2.20
CA LEU A 141 21.74 -5.98 -2.80
C LEU A 141 22.75 -6.38 -1.71
#